data_AF-A0A9K3E392-F1
#
_entry.id   AF-A0A9K3E392-F1
#
_cell.length_a   1.000
_cell.length_b   1.000
_cell.length_c   1.000
_cell.angle_alpha   90.00
_cell.angle_beta   90.00
_cell.angle_gamma   90.00
#
_symmetry.space_group_name_H-M   'P 1'
#
loop_
_entity.id
_entity.type
_entity.pdbx_description
1 polymer ?
#
loop_
_entity_poly.entity_id
_entity_poly.type
_entity_poly.pdbx_seq_one_letter_code
_entity_poly.pdbx_strand_id
1 'polypeptide(L)'
;MRPTANTSVVLKKGAWTTEEDILLKNYIQKYGEGKWHLVPLKAGLNRCRKSCRLRWLNYLRPNIKRGDFGEDEIDLMHRLHKLLGNRRVKLNVN
;
A
#
# COMPACT_ATOMS: atom_id res chain seq x y z
N MET A 1 -3.84 26.48 -13.94
CA MET A 1 -4.45 25.25 -14.50
C MET A 1 -3.37 24.19 -14.64
N ARG A 2 -3.48 23.02 -13.99
CA ARG A 2 -2.56 21.89 -14.23
C ARG A 2 -3.19 20.99 -15.28
N PRO A 3 -2.50 20.62 -16.37
CA PRO A 3 -3.06 19.72 -17.36
C PRO A 3 -3.21 18.33 -16.74
N THR A 4 -4.45 17.95 -16.45
CA THR A 4 -4.83 16.57 -16.17
C THR A 4 -4.79 15.84 -17.50
N ALA A 5 -3.70 15.11 -17.76
CA ALA A 5 -3.66 14.15 -18.85
C ALA A 5 -4.73 13.08 -18.56
N ASN A 6 -5.92 13.33 -19.09
CA ASN A 6 -7.05 12.43 -19.08
C ASN A 6 -6.87 11.47 -20.26
N THR A 7 -5.85 10.62 -20.18
CA THR A 7 -5.75 9.47 -21.08
C THR A 7 -6.64 8.41 -20.45
N SER A 8 -7.76 8.10 -21.10
CA SER A 8 -8.66 7.00 -20.76
C SER A 8 -7.98 5.65 -21.03
N VAL A 9 -6.79 5.43 -20.45
CA VAL A 9 -6.17 4.13 -20.34
C VAL A 9 -6.95 3.40 -19.26
N VAL A 10 -7.57 2.28 -19.61
CA VAL A 10 -8.22 1.42 -18.64
C VAL A 10 -7.18 1.00 -17.60
N LEU A 11 -7.35 1.48 -16.36
CA LEU A 11 -6.46 1.16 -15.25
C LEU A 11 -6.49 -0.35 -15.00
N LYS A 12 -5.32 -0.97 -14.82
CA LYS A 12 -5.22 -2.41 -14.57
C LYS A 12 -5.86 -2.76 -13.22
N LYS A 13 -6.93 -3.56 -13.28
CA LYS A 13 -7.55 -4.23 -12.12
C LYS A 13 -6.91 -5.61 -11.94
N GLY A 14 -6.87 -6.09 -10.71
CA GLY A 14 -6.37 -7.45 -10.39
C GLY A 14 -5.00 -7.48 -9.72
N ALA A 15 -4.41 -8.67 -9.66
CA ALA A 15 -3.18 -8.96 -8.93
C ALA A 15 -1.99 -8.13 -9.40
N TRP A 16 -1.10 -7.77 -8.48
CA TRP A 16 0.18 -7.11 -8.75
C TRP A 16 1.20 -8.13 -9.24
N THR A 17 1.92 -7.81 -10.31
CA THR A 17 3.04 -8.63 -10.77
C THR A 17 4.34 -8.23 -10.09
N THR A 18 5.34 -9.09 -10.16
CA THR A 18 6.67 -8.85 -9.60
C THR A 18 7.32 -7.61 -10.21
N GLU A 19 7.12 -7.37 -11.51
CA GLU A 19 7.66 -6.20 -12.22
C GLU A 19 7.03 -4.91 -11.70
N GLU A 20 5.70 -4.91 -11.48
CA GLU A 20 5.01 -3.77 -10.88
C GLU A 20 5.51 -3.48 -9.47
N ASP A 21 5.78 -4.52 -8.68
CA ASP A 21 6.36 -4.37 -7.34
C ASP A 21 7.79 -3.80 -7.38
N ILE A 22 8.61 -4.24 -8.34
CA ILE A 22 9.98 -3.72 -8.54
C ILE A 22 9.94 -2.24 -8.90
N LEU A 23 9.08 -1.84 -9.85
CA LEU A 23 8.93 -0.44 -10.25
C LEU A 23 8.49 0.44 -9.06
N LEU A 24 7.52 -0.04 -8.28
CA LEU A 24 7.05 0.67 -7.09
C LEU A 24 8.15 0.81 -6.02
N LYS A 25 8.89 -0.28 -5.74
CA LYS A 25 10.02 -0.29 -4.81
C LYS A 25 11.11 0.69 -5.24
N ASN A 26 11.56 0.60 -6.49
CA ASN A 26 12.62 1.44 -7.02
C ASN A 26 12.26 2.92 -6.95
N TYR A 27 11.02 3.28 -7.29
CA TYR A 27 10.54 4.65 -7.18
C TYR A 27 10.58 5.14 -5.72
N ILE A 28 10.06 4.36 -4.77
CA ILE A 28 10.00 4.76 -3.36
C ILE A 28 11.39 4.81 -2.73
N GLN A 29 12.28 3.88 -3.09
CA GLN A 29 13.67 3.90 -2.63
C GLN A 29 14.40 5.16 -3.13
N LYS A 30 14.13 5.59 -4.37
CA LYS A 30 14.78 6.77 -4.97
C LYS A 30 14.21 8.11 -4.48
N TYR A 31 12.90 8.20 -4.26
CA TYR A 31 12.20 9.48 -4.01
C TYR A 31 11.54 9.58 -2.63
N GLY A 32 11.61 8.52 -1.82
CA GLY A 32 10.97 8.43 -0.51
C GLY A 32 9.50 8.02 -0.56
N GLU A 33 8.95 7.68 0.60
CA GLU A 33 7.52 7.41 0.78
C GLU A 33 6.69 8.70 0.69
N GLY A 34 5.46 8.59 0.18
CA GLY A 34 4.54 9.73 0.08
C GLY A 34 4.35 10.21 -1.37
N LYS A 35 3.86 11.45 -1.53
CA LYS A 35 3.49 12.06 -2.83
C LYS A 35 2.80 11.07 -3.78
N TRP A 36 1.87 10.28 -3.25
CA TRP A 36 1.25 9.12 -3.95
C TRP A 36 0.60 9.47 -5.29
N HIS A 37 0.21 10.74 -5.47
CA HIS A 37 -0.36 11.24 -6.73
C HIS A 37 0.63 11.22 -7.89
N LEU A 38 1.94 11.23 -7.63
CA LEU A 38 3.00 11.18 -8.65
C LEU A 38 3.46 9.75 -8.94
N VAL A 39 3.25 8.82 -7.99
CA VAL A 39 3.80 7.47 -8.05
C VAL A 39 3.39 6.72 -9.32
N PRO A 40 2.09 6.62 -9.70
CA PRO A 40 1.72 5.89 -10.90
C PRO A 40 2.45 6.37 -12.16
N LEU A 41 2.41 7.67 -12.40
CA LEU A 41 2.97 8.28 -13.59
C LEU A 41 4.50 8.17 -13.60
N LYS A 42 5.16 8.52 -12.50
CA LYS A 42 6.62 8.58 -12.46
C LYS A 42 7.30 7.22 -12.29
N ALA A 43 6.60 6.22 -11.75
CA ALA A 43 7.09 4.85 -11.67
C ALA A 43 6.76 4.02 -12.93
N GLY A 44 6.01 4.59 -13.89
CA GLY A 44 5.59 3.86 -15.09
C GLY A 44 4.55 2.77 -14.82
N LEU A 45 3.71 2.95 -13.79
CA LEU A 45 2.69 1.98 -13.37
C LEU A 45 1.32 2.32 -13.96
N ASN A 46 0.67 1.35 -14.60
CA ASN A 46 -0.73 1.45 -14.99
C ASN A 46 -1.69 1.11 -13.83
N ARG A 47 -1.52 1.80 -12.69
CA ARG A 47 -2.27 1.59 -11.44
C ARG A 47 -2.75 2.92 -10.88
N CYS A 48 -3.85 2.93 -10.12
CA CYS A 48 -4.30 4.15 -9.46
C CYS A 48 -3.44 4.49 -8.23
N ARG A 49 -3.41 5.78 -7.87
CA ARG A 49 -2.76 6.31 -6.64
C ARG A 49 -3.02 5.43 -5.42
N LYS A 50 -4.29 5.12 -5.18
CA LYS A 50 -4.73 4.35 -4.02
C LYS A 50 -4.16 2.93 -4.03
N SER A 51 -4.16 2.27 -5.20
CA SER A 51 -3.61 0.93 -5.36
C SER A 51 -2.12 0.91 -5.04
N CYS A 52 -1.33 1.86 -5.58
CA CYS A 52 0.11 1.95 -5.28
C CYS A 52 0.37 2.17 -3.79
N ARG A 53 -0.38 3.07 -3.15
CA ARG A 53 -0.26 3.33 -1.70
C ARG A 53 -0.54 2.06 -0.88
N LEU A 54 -1.65 1.39 -1.16
CA LEU A 54 -2.03 0.17 -0.43
C LEU A 54 -1.05 -0.97 -0.68
N ARG A 55 -0.56 -1.12 -1.90
CA ARG A 55 0.44 -2.15 -2.21
C ARG A 55 1.71 -1.95 -1.40
N TRP A 56 2.20 -0.71 -1.32
CA TRP A 56 3.38 -0.40 -0.51
C TRP A 56 3.13 -0.69 0.98
N LEU A 57 2.11 -0.06 1.56
CA LEU A 57 1.89 -0.09 3.01
C LEU A 57 1.53 -1.47 3.55
N ASN A 58 0.85 -2.31 2.76
CA ASN A 58 0.37 -3.60 3.20
C ASN A 58 1.27 -4.76 2.80
N TYR A 59 2.09 -4.60 1.76
CA TYR A 59 2.90 -5.70 1.23
C TYR A 59 4.37 -5.35 1.05
N LEU A 60 4.74 -4.23 0.43
CA LEU A 60 6.14 -4.05 0.01
C LEU A 60 7.04 -3.37 1.03
N ARG A 61 6.48 -2.67 2.02
CA ARG A 61 7.27 -1.94 3.03
C ARG A 61 8.18 -2.91 3.81
N PRO A 62 9.47 -2.59 4.01
CA PRO A 62 10.43 -3.52 4.63
C PRO A 62 10.05 -3.98 6.04
N ASN A 63 9.41 -3.11 6.82
CA ASN A 63 9.14 -3.36 8.24
C ASN A 63 7.84 -4.15 8.49
N ILE A 64 7.30 -4.81 7.47
CA ILE A 64 6.12 -5.65 7.60
C ILE A 64 6.58 -7.04 8.05
N LYS A 65 6.29 -7.38 9.31
CA LYS A 65 6.47 -8.75 9.81
C LYS A 65 5.52 -9.69 9.07
N ARG A 66 6.05 -10.81 8.57
CA ARG A 66 5.30 -11.89 7.93
C ARG A 66 5.56 -13.18 8.68
N GLY A 67 4.55 -14.03 8.76
CA GLY A 67 4.62 -15.29 9.49
C GLY A 67 3.75 -15.25 10.74
N ASP A 68 3.97 -16.24 11.59
CA ASP A 68 3.20 -16.43 12.82
C ASP A 68 3.57 -15.39 13.88
N PHE A 69 2.61 -15.09 14.75
CA PHE A 69 2.83 -14.23 15.89
C PHE A 69 3.54 -14.99 17.01
N GLY A 70 4.43 -14.30 17.73
CA GLY A 70 5.00 -14.82 18.96
C GLY A 70 3.93 -15.04 20.03
N GLU A 71 4.18 -15.95 20.97
CA GLU A 71 3.24 -16.22 22.08
C GLU A 71 2.93 -14.95 22.89
N ASP A 72 3.93 -14.09 23.06
CA ASP A 72 3.81 -12.79 23.70
C ASP A 72 2.94 -11.81 22.89
N GLU A 73 3.10 -11.78 21.57
CA GLU A 73 2.27 -11.00 20.65
C GLU A 73 0.81 -11.49 20.71
N ILE A 74 0.59 -12.80 20.75
CA ILE A 74 -0.74 -13.41 20.87
C ILE A 74 -1.41 -13.06 22.21
N ASP A 75 -0.69 -13.19 23.33
CA ASP A 75 -1.22 -12.81 24.64
C ASP A 75 -1.57 -11.32 24.71
N LEU A 76 -0.71 -10.46 24.15
CA LEU A 76 -0.99 -9.04 24.04
C LEU A 76 -2.26 -8.77 23.20
N MET A 77 -2.44 -9.46 22.07
CA MET A 77 -3.66 -9.33 21.26
C MET A 77 -4.91 -9.72 22.04
N HIS A 78 -4.88 -10.82 22.79
CA HIS A 78 -6.02 -11.24 23.61
C HIS A 78 -6.37 -10.20 24.68
N ARG A 79 -5.37 -9.66 25.39
CA ARG A 79 -5.58 -8.61 26.40
C ARG A 79 -6.16 -7.35 25.77
N LEU A 80 -5.60 -6.90 24.66
CA LEU A 80 -6.09 -5.71 23.95
C LEU A 80 -7.51 -5.93 23.42
N HIS A 81 -7.84 -7.10 22.88
CA HIS A 81 -9.18 -7.40 22.40
C HIS A 81 -10.21 -7.40 23.53
N LYS A 82 -9.90 -8.00 24.68
CA LYS A 82 -10.78 -7.97 25.87
C LYS A 82 -11.04 -6.54 26.36
N LEU A 83 -10.02 -5.69 26.34
CA LEU A 83 -10.11 -4.30 26.82
C LEU A 83 -10.81 -3.36 25.83
N LEU A 84 -10.56 -3.52 24.53
CA LEU A 84 -10.90 -2.52 23.52
C LEU A 84 -11.96 -2.98 22.51
N GLY A 85 -12.28 -4.26 22.47
CA GLY A 85 -13.17 -4.89 21.50
C GLY A 85 -12.67 -4.83 20.05
N ASN A 86 -13.51 -5.26 19.11
CA ASN A 86 -13.21 -5.22 17.68
C ASN A 86 -13.33 -3.81 17.11
N ARG A 87 -12.19 -3.15 16.87
CA ARG A 87 -12.13 -1.86 16.16
C ARG A 87 -11.42 -2.02 14.81
N ARG A 88 -12.21 -2.11 13.74
CA ARG A 88 -11.67 -2.08 12.37
C ARG A 88 -11.36 -0.64 11.98
N VAL A 89 -10.11 -0.39 11.59
CA VAL A 89 -9.74 0.89 10.96
C VAL A 89 -10.45 0.94 9.60
N LYS A 90 -11.46 1.79 9.47
CA LYS A 90 -12.05 2.09 8.16
C LYS A 90 -10.99 2.82 7.35
N LEU A 91 -10.42 2.15 6.36
CA LEU A 91 -9.60 2.81 5.35
C LEU A 91 -10.55 3.67 4.53
N ASN A 92 -10.61 4.98 4.82
CA ASN A 92 -11.35 5.92 3.98
C ASN A 92 -10.75 5.88 2.58
N VAL A 93 -11.53 5.31 1.68
CA VAL A 93 -11.26 5.21 0.25
C VAL A 93 -11.79 6.49 -0.37
N ASN A 94 -10.92 7.50 -0.50
CA ASN A 94 -11.17 8.62 -1.42
C ASN A 94 -10.60 8.27 -2.80
#